data_AF-A0A5D8YV50-F1
#
_entry.id   AF-A0A5D8YV50-F1
#
_cell.length_a   1.000
_cell.length_b   1.000
_cell.length_c   1.000
_cell.angle_alpha   90.00
_cell.angle_beta   90.00
_cell.angle_gamma   90.00
#
_symmetry.space_group_name_H-M   'P 1'
#
loop_
_entity.id
_entity.type
_entity.pdbx_description
1 polymer ?
#
loop_
_entity_poly.entity_id
_entity_poly.type
_entity_poly.pdbx_seq_one_letter_code
_entity_poly.pdbx_strand_id
1 'polypeptide(L)'
;MKIKLLIISFFWLCFVLACKKDTDTTKAELDAPVLEGYEAREIITCEGTYPMHLQGIARDENNMFWCYTNQLVKTDMHGKVLKKIDVPYHHGDLTVVSGKVYVAVGFGTWNNINGLADSWVYVYDAGTLERLSTYHIPEVIYGAGGIVKRGDSFYVVGGLPEEIFENYVYEYDSDFNFKKRYIVESGYTSLGIQTIDYHGGEFWVGCYGNIGLIRLTNDFKIAGWGPFDASIGIASISDSELLIGKDSGNDNLGYAGEAIDYIKK
;
A
#
# COMPACT_ATOMS: atom_id res chain seq x y z
N MET A 1 -39.48 18.52 -73.15
CA MET A 1 -39.66 19.96 -72.81
C MET A 1 -40.54 20.00 -71.56
N LYS A 2 -40.10 20.28 -70.33
CA LYS A 2 -39.09 21.18 -69.78
C LYS A 2 -38.32 20.51 -68.62
N ILE A 3 -37.05 20.90 -68.50
CA ILE A 3 -36.10 20.65 -67.41
C ILE A 3 -36.33 21.69 -66.30
N LYS A 4 -36.13 21.31 -65.02
CA LYS A 4 -35.70 22.11 -63.84
C LYS A 4 -35.99 21.28 -62.57
N LEU A 5 -35.21 21.22 -61.50
CA LEU A 5 -33.91 21.77 -61.14
C LEU A 5 -33.45 20.96 -59.90
N LEU A 6 -32.14 20.72 -59.82
CA LEU A 6 -31.39 20.14 -58.71
C LEU A 6 -31.59 20.95 -57.40
N ILE A 7 -31.84 20.27 -56.27
CA ILE A 7 -31.46 20.78 -54.94
C ILE A 7 -30.75 19.65 -54.20
N ILE A 8 -29.43 19.80 -54.12
CA ILE A 8 -28.54 19.02 -53.27
C ILE A 8 -28.61 19.68 -51.88
N SER A 9 -29.16 18.99 -50.90
CA SER A 9 -29.04 19.38 -49.49
C SER A 9 -27.90 18.58 -48.85
N PHE A 10 -26.76 19.25 -48.74
CA PHE A 10 -25.66 18.90 -47.83
C PHE A 10 -26.19 18.95 -46.39
N PHE A 11 -26.17 17.83 -45.67
CA PHE A 11 -26.19 17.84 -44.21
C PHE A 11 -24.91 17.19 -43.70
N TRP A 12 -24.01 18.07 -43.29
CA TRP A 12 -22.83 17.79 -42.52
C TRP A 12 -23.30 17.55 -41.08
N LEU A 13 -23.11 16.35 -40.53
CA LEU A 13 -23.20 16.15 -39.09
C LEU A 13 -22.21 15.08 -38.64
N CYS A 14 -21.08 15.60 -38.17
CA CYS A 14 -20.21 15.10 -37.10
C CYS A 14 -20.04 13.58 -36.97
N PHE A 15 -18.89 13.11 -37.45
CA PHE A 15 -18.18 11.99 -36.83
C PHE A 15 -17.98 12.30 -35.34
N VAL A 16 -18.85 11.76 -34.49
CA VAL A 16 -18.46 11.49 -33.10
C VAL A 16 -17.70 10.18 -33.15
N LEU A 17 -16.37 10.29 -33.26
CA LEU A 17 -15.47 9.27 -32.72
C LEU A 17 -15.78 9.19 -31.23
N ALA A 18 -16.71 8.31 -30.87
CA ALA A 18 -16.83 7.85 -29.51
C ALA A 18 -15.52 7.10 -29.23
N CYS A 19 -14.58 7.78 -28.55
CA CYS A 19 -13.59 7.10 -27.74
C CYS A 19 -14.36 6.15 -26.83
N LYS A 20 -14.36 4.88 -27.19
CA LYS A 20 -14.73 3.81 -26.29
C LYS A 20 -13.69 3.88 -25.16
N LYS A 21 -14.08 4.47 -24.04
CA LYS A 21 -13.37 4.28 -22.78
C LYS A 21 -13.53 2.78 -22.50
N ASP A 22 -12.44 2.04 -22.60
CA ASP A 22 -12.35 0.70 -22.06
C ASP A 22 -12.47 0.82 -20.53
N THR A 23 -13.70 0.76 -20.04
CA THR A 23 -14.04 0.58 -18.63
C THR A 23 -15.13 -0.47 -18.59
N ASP A 24 -14.75 -1.71 -18.89
CA ASP A 24 -15.61 -2.86 -18.68
C ASP A 24 -14.72 -4.03 -18.23
N THR A 25 -14.03 -3.81 -17.12
CA THR A 25 -13.37 -4.89 -16.39
C THR A 25 -14.48 -5.80 -15.88
N THR A 26 -14.52 -7.02 -16.38
CA THR A 26 -15.61 -7.94 -16.06
C THR A 26 -15.46 -8.42 -14.60
N LYS A 27 -16.58 -8.74 -13.93
CA LYS A 27 -16.58 -9.27 -12.54
C LYS A 27 -15.61 -10.45 -12.34
N ALA A 28 -15.39 -11.27 -13.37
CA ALA A 28 -14.46 -12.39 -13.33
C ALA A 28 -12.97 -11.98 -13.29
N GLU A 29 -12.60 -10.84 -13.88
CA GLU A 29 -11.23 -10.28 -13.77
C GLU A 29 -11.01 -9.61 -12.42
N LEU A 30 -12.07 -9.12 -11.79
CA LEU A 30 -12.04 -8.63 -10.40
C LEU A 30 -11.88 -9.78 -9.39
N ASP A 31 -12.39 -10.98 -9.68
CA ASP A 31 -12.35 -12.15 -8.79
C ASP A 31 -11.10 -13.06 -9.00
N ALA A 32 -10.15 -12.68 -9.87
CA ALA A 32 -8.93 -13.46 -10.13
C ALA A 32 -7.96 -13.36 -8.93
N PRO A 33 -7.29 -14.46 -8.51
CA PRO A 33 -6.31 -14.39 -7.43
C PRO A 33 -5.24 -13.36 -7.78
N VAL A 34 -5.02 -12.36 -6.91
CA VAL A 34 -4.04 -11.29 -7.20
C VAL A 34 -2.62 -11.83 -7.44
N LEU A 35 -2.31 -12.99 -6.84
CA LEU A 35 -1.06 -13.71 -7.03
C LEU A 35 -1.14 -14.83 -8.09
N GLU A 36 -2.14 -14.84 -8.96
CA GLU A 36 -2.18 -15.77 -10.08
C GLU A 36 -0.93 -15.60 -10.96
N GLY A 37 -0.22 -16.71 -11.19
CA GLY A 37 1.05 -16.71 -11.90
C GLY A 37 2.28 -16.41 -11.03
N TYR A 38 2.12 -16.14 -9.72
CA TYR A 38 3.23 -16.07 -8.78
C TYR A 38 3.43 -17.40 -8.04
N GLU A 39 4.68 -17.70 -7.72
CA GLU A 39 5.05 -18.84 -6.90
C GLU A 39 5.89 -18.42 -5.70
N ALA A 40 5.57 -18.97 -4.53
CA ALA A 40 6.38 -18.82 -3.34
C ALA A 40 7.68 -19.63 -3.48
N ARG A 41 8.84 -19.00 -3.22
CA ARG A 41 10.16 -19.65 -3.31
C ARG A 41 10.78 -19.94 -1.95
N GLU A 42 10.87 -18.91 -1.12
CA GLU A 42 11.54 -18.98 0.17
C GLU A 42 10.78 -18.20 1.24
N ILE A 43 11.08 -18.52 2.49
CA ILE A 43 10.58 -17.82 3.68
C ILE A 43 11.81 -17.29 4.42
N ILE A 44 11.84 -15.98 4.64
CA ILE A 44 12.84 -15.31 5.45
C ILE A 44 12.21 -15.04 6.82
N THR A 45 12.79 -15.57 7.89
CA THR A 45 12.29 -15.37 9.26
C THR A 45 13.12 -14.31 9.97
N CYS A 46 12.46 -13.27 10.46
CA CYS A 46 13.09 -12.26 11.32
C CYS A 46 13.53 -12.91 12.64
N GLU A 47 14.82 -12.83 12.96
CA GLU A 47 15.37 -13.39 14.19
C GLU A 47 14.73 -12.74 15.43
N GLY A 48 14.24 -13.59 16.34
CA GLY A 48 13.70 -13.19 17.63
C GLY A 48 12.17 -13.24 17.71
N THR A 49 11.66 -12.68 18.79
CA THR A 49 10.23 -12.64 19.10
C THR A 49 9.91 -11.29 19.71
N TYR A 50 8.85 -10.67 19.23
CA TYR A 50 8.53 -9.26 19.42
C TYR A 50 7.22 -9.13 20.20
N PRO A 51 7.07 -8.14 21.11
CA PRO A 51 5.89 -8.07 21.98
C PRO A 51 4.57 -7.82 21.22
N MET A 52 4.65 -7.19 20.05
CA MET A 52 3.50 -6.83 19.24
C MET A 52 3.64 -7.37 17.82
N HIS A 53 2.51 -7.49 17.11
CA HIS A 53 2.43 -8.02 15.76
C HIS A 53 3.16 -7.14 14.73
N LEU A 54 3.54 -7.79 13.63
CA LEU A 54 4.16 -7.17 12.47
C LEU A 54 3.15 -6.27 11.74
N GLN A 55 3.61 -5.13 11.25
CA GLN A 55 2.79 -4.13 10.56
C GLN A 55 3.25 -3.92 9.11
N GLY A 56 4.54 -4.10 8.85
CA GLY A 56 5.08 -3.99 7.51
C GLY A 56 6.49 -4.51 7.36
N ILE A 57 6.90 -4.69 6.11
CA ILE A 57 8.27 -5.04 5.73
C ILE A 57 8.73 -4.14 4.58
N ALA A 58 10.03 -3.85 4.54
CA ALA A 58 10.68 -3.24 3.40
C ALA A 58 12.10 -3.78 3.27
N ARG A 59 12.75 -3.51 2.13
CA ARG A 59 14.16 -3.88 1.94
C ARG A 59 14.92 -2.83 1.13
N ASP A 60 16.21 -2.77 1.38
CA ASP A 60 17.17 -2.21 0.45
C ASP A 60 17.92 -3.34 -0.29
N GLU A 61 19.07 -3.03 -0.88
CA GLU A 61 19.89 -4.01 -1.60
C GLU A 61 20.52 -5.08 -0.68
N ASN A 62 20.69 -4.77 0.61
CA ASN A 62 21.51 -5.56 1.53
C ASN A 62 20.78 -5.98 2.81
N ASN A 63 19.67 -5.32 3.16
CA ASN A 63 19.01 -5.47 4.44
C ASN A 63 17.49 -5.52 4.28
N MET A 64 16.87 -6.21 5.23
CA MET A 64 15.43 -6.11 5.46
C MET A 64 15.13 -5.24 6.68
N PHE A 65 13.97 -4.60 6.62
CA PHE A 65 13.41 -3.77 7.68
C PHE A 65 12.03 -4.29 8.03
N TRP A 66 11.82 -4.52 9.33
CA TRP A 66 10.60 -5.09 9.87
C TRP A 66 10.02 -4.10 10.86
N CYS A 67 8.81 -3.65 10.58
CA CYS A 67 8.11 -2.73 11.44
C CYS A 67 7.07 -3.49 12.25
N TYR A 68 7.34 -3.66 13.54
CA TYR A 68 6.37 -4.12 14.50
C TYR A 68 5.72 -2.91 15.16
N THR A 69 4.52 -3.11 15.71
CA THR A 69 3.72 -2.03 16.31
C THR A 69 4.50 -1.16 17.33
N ASN A 70 5.51 -1.71 18.00
CA ASN A 70 6.35 -1.00 18.97
C ASN A 70 7.87 -1.23 18.81
N GLN A 71 8.31 -1.89 17.74
CA GLN A 71 9.74 -2.13 17.49
C GLN A 71 10.07 -2.00 15.99
N LEU A 72 11.20 -1.33 15.69
CA LEU A 72 11.76 -1.28 14.34
C LEU A 72 13.03 -2.12 14.31
N VAL A 73 13.08 -3.06 13.38
CA VAL A 73 14.14 -4.07 13.30
C VAL A 73 14.79 -4.02 11.93
N LYS A 74 16.11 -4.11 11.91
CA LYS A 74 16.93 -4.29 10.71
C LYS A 74 17.61 -5.64 10.79
N THR A 75 17.49 -6.43 9.72
CA THR A 75 18.18 -7.70 9.56
C THR A 75 19.03 -7.71 8.30
N ASP A 76 19.92 -8.69 8.18
CA ASP A 76 20.42 -9.07 6.86
C ASP A 76 19.32 -9.73 6.01
N MET A 77 19.63 -10.07 4.75
CA MET A 77 18.70 -10.74 3.84
C MET A 77 18.33 -12.17 4.24
N HIS A 78 18.96 -12.73 5.27
CA HIS A 78 18.63 -14.05 5.83
C HIS A 78 17.84 -13.94 7.15
N GLY A 79 17.44 -12.73 7.53
CA GLY A 79 16.62 -12.49 8.72
C GLY A 79 17.41 -12.37 10.03
N LYS A 80 18.74 -12.40 9.99
CA LYS A 80 19.57 -12.23 11.20
C LYS A 80 19.57 -10.77 11.65
N VAL A 81 19.27 -10.50 12.92
CA VAL A 81 19.17 -9.14 13.47
C VAL A 81 20.53 -8.46 13.46
N LEU A 82 20.58 -7.29 12.83
CA LEU A 82 21.73 -6.39 12.83
C LEU A 82 21.52 -5.24 13.82
N LYS A 83 20.29 -4.71 13.88
CA LYS A 83 19.90 -3.62 14.78
C LYS A 83 18.41 -3.73 15.11
N LYS A 84 18.03 -3.33 16.32
CA LYS A 84 16.64 -3.10 16.68
C LYS A 84 16.53 -1.95 17.66
N ILE A 85 15.40 -1.26 17.63
CA ILE A 85 15.07 -0.19 18.57
C ILE A 85 13.61 -0.32 19.01
N ASP A 86 13.32 0.18 20.21
CA ASP A 86 11.94 0.44 20.62
C ASP A 86 11.46 1.73 19.94
N VAL A 87 10.19 1.73 19.53
CA VAL A 87 9.53 2.88 18.93
C VAL A 87 8.21 3.15 19.67
N PRO A 88 7.64 4.36 19.55
CA PRO A 88 6.29 4.62 20.05
C PRO A 88 5.28 3.59 19.54
N TYR A 89 4.23 3.36 20.31
CA TYR A 89 3.16 2.45 19.93
C TYR A 89 2.42 2.96 18.68
N HIS A 90 2.04 2.05 17.77
CA HIS A 90 1.40 2.28 16.46
C HIS A 90 2.31 2.75 15.32
N HIS A 91 3.47 2.12 15.19
CA HIS A 91 4.20 2.12 13.93
C HIS A 91 3.55 1.16 12.94
N GLY A 92 3.14 1.68 11.78
CA GLY A 92 2.53 0.92 10.69
C GLY A 92 3.55 0.41 9.67
N ASP A 93 3.09 0.21 8.44
CA ASP A 93 3.92 -0.18 7.30
C ASP A 93 4.93 0.92 6.89
N LEU A 94 5.96 0.51 6.15
CA LEU A 94 7.17 1.29 5.92
C LEU A 94 7.72 1.15 4.50
N THR A 95 8.52 2.12 4.07
CA THR A 95 9.30 2.05 2.84
C THR A 95 10.73 2.53 3.05
N VAL A 96 11.67 2.07 2.23
CA VAL A 96 13.08 2.48 2.28
C VAL A 96 13.44 3.26 1.02
N VAL A 97 13.98 4.46 1.21
CA VAL A 97 14.37 5.35 0.12
C VAL A 97 15.70 5.99 0.44
N SER A 98 16.69 5.78 -0.42
CA SER A 98 17.99 6.48 -0.37
C SER A 98 18.65 6.45 1.02
N GLY A 99 18.70 5.26 1.65
CA GLY A 99 19.32 5.06 2.96
C GLY A 99 18.49 5.56 4.14
N LYS A 100 17.19 5.82 3.95
CA LYS A 100 16.26 6.19 5.02
C LYS A 100 15.07 5.26 5.04
N VAL A 101 14.57 4.99 6.25
CA VAL A 101 13.35 4.24 6.49
C VAL A 101 12.24 5.23 6.83
N TYR A 102 11.16 5.23 6.05
CA TYR A 102 9.98 6.05 6.26
C TYR A 102 8.86 5.16 6.77
N VAL A 103 8.29 5.51 7.92
CA VAL A 103 7.27 4.70 8.59
C VAL A 103 6.00 5.53 8.77
N ALA A 104 4.84 4.97 8.39
CA ALA A 104 3.55 5.54 8.74
C ALA A 104 3.28 5.33 10.23
N VAL A 105 2.91 6.38 10.97
CA VAL A 105 2.71 6.31 12.43
C VAL A 105 1.37 6.94 12.78
N GLY A 106 0.56 6.23 13.57
CA GLY A 106 -0.77 6.69 13.96
C GLY A 106 -0.94 6.83 15.47
N PHE A 107 -1.12 8.04 15.97
CA PHE A 107 -1.56 8.30 17.35
C PHE A 107 -3.05 8.70 17.40
N GLY A 108 -3.52 9.13 18.56
CA GLY A 108 -4.91 9.54 18.75
C GLY A 108 -5.87 8.34 18.77
N THR A 109 -7.07 8.52 18.24
CA THR A 109 -8.09 7.45 18.17
C THR A 109 -8.22 6.93 16.75
N TRP A 110 -7.60 5.77 16.50
CA TRP A 110 -7.66 5.05 15.24
C TRP A 110 -9.10 4.77 14.79
N ASN A 111 -9.40 4.89 13.49
CA ASN A 111 -10.70 4.64 12.88
C ASN A 111 -11.90 5.35 13.52
N ASN A 112 -11.67 6.46 14.21
CA ASN A 112 -12.77 7.26 14.72
C ASN A 112 -13.47 7.96 13.55
N ILE A 113 -14.79 7.80 13.43
CA ILE A 113 -15.60 8.43 12.38
C ILE A 113 -15.47 9.96 12.33
N ASN A 114 -15.14 10.61 13.47
CA ASN A 114 -14.92 12.06 13.53
C ASN A 114 -13.50 12.48 13.12
N GLY A 115 -12.64 11.56 12.67
CA GLY A 115 -11.30 11.86 12.19
C GLY A 115 -10.35 12.31 13.32
N LEU A 116 -10.29 11.53 14.40
CA LEU A 116 -9.53 11.85 15.62
C LEU A 116 -8.17 11.15 15.71
N ALA A 117 -7.67 10.60 14.60
CA ALA A 117 -6.30 10.10 14.56
C ALA A 117 -5.31 11.26 14.42
N ASP A 118 -4.12 11.06 14.98
CA ASP A 118 -3.00 12.00 14.91
C ASP A 118 -1.88 11.31 14.12
N SER A 119 -1.83 11.59 12.82
CA SER A 119 -1.06 10.82 11.85
C SER A 119 0.28 11.49 11.51
N TRP A 120 1.32 10.68 11.40
CA TRP A 120 2.70 11.12 11.19
C TRP A 120 3.44 10.22 10.21
N VAL A 121 4.54 10.75 9.67
CA VAL A 121 5.61 9.96 9.05
C VAL A 121 6.88 10.15 9.85
N TYR A 122 7.43 9.05 10.35
CA TYR A 122 8.72 9.07 11.04
C TYR A 122 9.81 8.59 10.09
N VAL A 123 10.95 9.28 10.09
CA VAL A 123 12.09 8.96 9.23
C VAL A 123 13.26 8.57 10.07
N TYR A 124 13.86 7.43 9.74
CA TYR A 124 15.03 6.87 10.40
C TYR A 124 16.18 6.71 9.42
N ASP A 125 17.40 6.83 9.94
CA ASP A 125 18.59 6.42 9.19
C ASP A 125 18.59 4.89 9.02
N ALA A 126 18.70 4.40 7.79
CA ALA A 126 18.66 2.96 7.51
C ALA A 126 19.90 2.22 8.02
N GLY A 127 21.02 2.92 8.24
CA GLY A 127 22.25 2.36 8.79
C GLY A 127 22.15 2.13 10.30
N THR A 128 21.71 3.16 11.04
CA THR A 128 21.77 3.21 12.50
C THR A 128 20.42 3.00 13.20
N LEU A 129 19.31 3.15 12.47
CA LEU A 129 17.95 3.32 12.99
C LEU A 129 17.76 4.55 13.89
N GLU A 130 18.64 5.55 13.82
CA GLU A 130 18.42 6.82 14.53
C GLU A 130 17.31 7.61 13.85
N ARG A 131 16.34 8.13 14.63
CA ARG A 131 15.26 8.94 14.09
C ARG A 131 15.79 10.30 13.62
N LEU A 132 15.67 10.57 12.34
CA LEU A 132 16.17 11.78 11.67
C LEU A 132 15.15 12.91 11.68
N SER A 133 13.88 12.59 11.40
CA SER A 133 12.81 13.59 11.32
C SER A 133 11.43 12.98 11.55
N THR A 134 10.45 13.85 11.76
CA THR A 134 9.04 13.51 11.91
C THR A 134 8.21 14.54 11.16
N TYR A 135 7.23 14.09 10.39
CA TYR A 135 6.32 14.94 9.61
C TYR A 135 4.89 14.67 10.06
N HIS A 136 4.17 15.73 10.42
CA HIS A 136 2.74 15.63 10.72
C HIS A 136 1.95 15.60 9.41
N ILE A 137 1.03 14.66 9.25
CA ILE A 137 0.21 14.46 8.04
C ILE A 137 -1.28 14.47 8.40
N PRO A 138 -1.84 15.65 8.75
CA PRO A 138 -3.18 15.77 9.32
C PRO A 138 -4.31 15.37 8.36
N GLU A 139 -4.04 15.23 7.06
CA GLU A 139 -5.04 14.81 6.09
C GLU A 139 -5.43 13.34 6.25
N VAL A 140 -4.56 12.51 6.83
CA VAL A 140 -4.82 11.08 7.11
C VAL A 140 -5.59 10.93 8.43
N ILE A 141 -6.82 11.43 8.46
CA ILE A 141 -7.62 11.63 9.68
C ILE A 141 -8.08 10.37 10.41
N TYR A 142 -8.03 9.20 9.76
CA TYR A 142 -8.47 7.93 10.35
C TYR A 142 -7.31 7.05 10.86
N GLY A 143 -6.07 7.52 10.67
CA GLY A 143 -4.84 6.89 11.14
C GLY A 143 -3.98 6.42 9.96
N ALA A 144 -2.69 6.72 9.99
CA ALA A 144 -1.74 6.30 8.96
C ALA A 144 -1.35 4.84 9.14
N GLY A 145 -1.65 4.01 8.14
CA GLY A 145 -1.40 2.56 8.14
C GLY A 145 -0.14 2.20 7.38
N GLY A 146 0.04 2.73 6.16
CA GLY A 146 1.19 2.39 5.33
C GLY A 146 1.64 3.51 4.41
N ILE A 147 2.87 3.36 3.89
CA ILE A 147 3.53 4.38 3.08
C ILE A 147 4.42 3.78 2.00
N VAL A 148 4.34 4.34 0.78
CA VAL A 148 5.25 4.00 -0.33
C VAL A 148 5.79 5.25 -1.01
N LYS A 149 7.00 5.16 -1.56
CA LYS A 149 7.55 6.15 -2.50
C LYS A 149 7.33 5.72 -3.94
N ARG A 150 6.78 6.61 -4.77
CA ARG A 150 6.75 6.41 -6.23
C ARG A 150 7.04 7.72 -6.97
N GLY A 151 8.02 7.68 -7.86
CA GLY A 151 8.50 8.88 -8.56
C GLY A 151 9.01 9.90 -7.55
N ASP A 152 8.50 11.13 -7.63
CA ASP A 152 8.81 12.23 -6.71
C ASP A 152 7.81 12.37 -5.54
N SER A 153 6.77 11.56 -5.49
CA SER A 153 5.76 11.60 -4.41
C SER A 153 5.89 10.46 -3.40
N PHE A 154 5.37 10.69 -2.20
CA PHE A 154 5.01 9.67 -1.22
C PHE A 154 3.50 9.48 -1.22
N TYR A 155 3.05 8.25 -0.97
CA TYR A 155 1.65 7.89 -0.88
C TYR A 155 1.40 7.22 0.46
N VAL A 156 0.45 7.74 1.22
CA VAL A 156 0.06 7.22 2.53
C VAL A 156 -1.36 6.70 2.46
N VAL A 157 -1.59 5.56 3.10
CA VAL A 157 -2.89 4.88 3.22
C VAL A 157 -3.18 4.64 4.70
N GLY A 158 -4.40 4.21 5.03
CA GLY A 158 -4.70 3.94 6.43
C GLY A 158 -6.15 3.65 6.73
N GLY A 159 -6.55 4.13 7.91
CA GLY A 159 -7.79 3.80 8.59
C GLY A 159 -9.06 4.00 7.77
N LEU A 160 -10.04 3.12 8.02
CA LEU A 160 -11.41 3.22 7.54
C LEU A 160 -12.40 2.87 8.67
N PRO A 161 -13.18 3.84 9.17
CA PRO A 161 -14.32 3.59 10.05
C PRO A 161 -15.38 2.69 9.36
N GLU A 162 -16.11 1.89 10.16
CA GLU A 162 -17.13 0.94 9.67
C GLU A 162 -18.27 1.58 8.87
N GLU A 163 -18.51 2.88 9.08
CA GLU A 163 -19.57 3.63 8.42
C GLU A 163 -19.18 4.15 7.02
N ILE A 164 -17.92 3.98 6.61
CA ILE A 164 -17.39 4.47 5.33
C ILE A 164 -17.11 3.31 4.38
N PHE A 165 -17.46 3.50 3.10
CA PHE A 165 -17.43 2.45 2.07
C PHE A 165 -16.45 2.76 0.92
N GLU A 166 -15.45 3.59 1.16
CA GLU A 166 -14.38 3.91 0.22
C GLU A 166 -13.09 4.16 0.98
N ASN A 167 -11.97 3.64 0.46
CA ASN A 167 -10.65 3.90 1.02
C ASN A 167 -10.03 5.16 0.41
N TYR A 168 -8.98 5.68 1.05
CA TYR A 168 -8.28 6.87 0.61
C TYR A 168 -6.78 6.62 0.45
N VAL A 169 -6.20 7.24 -0.57
CA VAL A 169 -4.74 7.38 -0.72
C VAL A 169 -4.38 8.86 -0.70
N TYR A 170 -3.38 9.22 0.07
CA TYR A 170 -2.94 10.60 0.27
C TYR A 170 -1.56 10.78 -0.32
N GLU A 171 -1.44 11.66 -1.30
CA GLU A 171 -0.18 11.96 -1.97
C GLU A 171 0.48 13.20 -1.38
N TYR A 172 1.79 13.09 -1.16
CA TYR A 172 2.65 14.15 -0.66
C TYR A 172 3.89 14.31 -1.56
N ASP A 173 4.53 15.48 -1.55
CA ASP A 173 5.89 15.62 -2.09
C ASP A 173 6.97 15.06 -1.14
N SER A 174 8.24 15.23 -1.50
CA SER A 174 9.39 14.77 -0.72
C SER A 174 9.55 15.45 0.65
N ASP A 175 8.93 16.62 0.84
CA ASP A 175 8.96 17.38 2.08
C ASP A 175 7.67 17.15 2.91
N PHE A 176 6.85 16.18 2.50
CA PHE A 176 5.55 15.87 3.08
C PHE A 176 4.53 17.02 3.02
N ASN A 177 4.61 17.88 2.00
CA ASN A 177 3.50 18.78 1.70
C ASN A 177 2.40 18.01 0.99
N PHE A 178 1.18 18.10 1.51
CA PHE A 178 0.02 17.43 0.93
C PHE A 178 -0.27 17.94 -0.49
N LYS A 179 -0.44 17.01 -1.43
CA LYS A 179 -0.82 17.32 -2.82
C LYS A 179 -2.28 17.01 -3.09
N LYS A 180 -2.69 15.78 -2.80
CA LYS A 180 -4.01 15.27 -3.23
C LYS A 180 -4.45 14.05 -2.45
N ARG A 181 -5.76 13.94 -2.25
CA ARG A 181 -6.43 12.72 -1.80
C ARG A 181 -7.10 12.04 -3.00
N TYR A 182 -6.91 10.74 -3.12
CA TYR A 182 -7.57 9.85 -4.07
C TYR A 182 -8.60 9.00 -3.34
N ILE A 183 -9.66 8.65 -4.05
CA ILE A 183 -10.73 7.76 -3.56
C ILE A 183 -10.56 6.41 -4.24
N VAL A 184 -10.58 5.35 -3.45
CA VAL A 184 -10.58 3.96 -3.90
C VAL A 184 -11.95 3.38 -3.58
N GLU A 185 -12.74 3.10 -4.63
CA GLU A 185 -14.11 2.58 -4.53
C GLU A 185 -14.14 1.09 -4.15
N SER A 186 -13.54 0.73 -3.02
CA SER A 186 -13.36 -0.66 -2.55
C SER A 186 -14.55 -1.25 -1.81
N GLY A 187 -15.53 -0.44 -1.43
CA GLY A 187 -16.41 -0.80 -0.32
C GLY A 187 -15.68 -0.72 1.02
N TYR A 188 -16.32 -1.22 2.08
CA TYR A 188 -15.71 -1.31 3.40
C TYR A 188 -14.62 -2.39 3.44
N THR A 189 -13.47 -2.04 4.01
CA THR A 189 -12.37 -2.94 4.36
C THR A 189 -12.13 -2.86 5.86
N SER A 190 -11.98 -4.00 6.53
CA SER A 190 -11.77 -4.04 7.98
C SER A 190 -10.55 -3.21 8.37
N LEU A 191 -10.79 -2.16 9.14
CA LEU A 191 -9.82 -1.18 9.60
C LEU A 191 -9.11 -0.33 8.51
N GLY A 192 -9.50 -0.45 7.25
CA GLY A 192 -8.89 0.28 6.13
C GLY A 192 -7.73 -0.47 5.46
N ILE A 193 -6.98 0.25 4.64
CA ILE A 193 -5.76 -0.25 3.99
C ILE A 193 -4.59 -0.14 4.98
N GLN A 194 -3.82 -1.21 5.13
CA GLN A 194 -2.73 -1.28 6.11
C GLN A 194 -1.35 -1.23 5.46
N THR A 195 -1.19 -1.79 4.28
CA THR A 195 0.09 -1.80 3.56
C THR A 195 -0.07 -1.24 2.17
N ILE A 196 1.01 -0.70 1.62
CA ILE A 196 1.05 -0.25 0.23
C ILE A 196 2.45 -0.39 -0.33
N ASP A 197 2.56 -0.93 -1.54
CA ASP A 197 3.77 -0.82 -2.34
C ASP A 197 3.47 -0.67 -3.83
N TYR A 198 4.48 -0.35 -4.63
CA TYR A 198 4.40 -0.26 -6.08
C TYR A 198 5.10 -1.44 -6.74
N HIS A 199 4.33 -2.29 -7.42
CA HIS A 199 4.80 -3.54 -8.00
C HIS A 199 4.23 -3.74 -9.41
N GLY A 200 5.10 -4.10 -10.36
CA GLY A 200 4.69 -4.46 -11.73
C GLY A 200 3.92 -3.37 -12.49
N GLY A 201 4.13 -2.09 -12.15
CA GLY A 201 3.43 -0.96 -12.79
C GLY A 201 2.12 -0.54 -12.13
N GLU A 202 1.76 -1.15 -11.00
CA GLU A 202 0.52 -0.90 -10.25
C GLU A 202 0.84 -0.67 -8.77
N PHE A 203 -0.09 -0.05 -8.05
CA PHE A 203 -0.05 -0.05 -6.58
C PHE A 203 -0.71 -1.32 -6.05
N TRP A 204 -0.11 -1.92 -5.05
CA TRP A 204 -0.62 -3.11 -4.36
C TRP A 204 -0.88 -2.72 -2.92
N VAL A 205 -2.10 -2.94 -2.44
CA VAL A 205 -2.52 -2.54 -1.10
C VAL A 205 -3.10 -3.72 -0.34
N GLY A 206 -2.64 -3.90 0.91
CA GLY A 206 -3.10 -4.97 1.78
C GLY A 206 -4.17 -4.49 2.77
N CYS A 207 -5.20 -5.31 2.96
CA CYS A 207 -6.30 -5.09 3.88
C CYS A 207 -6.49 -6.34 4.73
N TYR A 208 -6.96 -6.19 5.97
CA TYR A 208 -7.28 -7.36 6.79
C TYR A 208 -8.44 -8.17 6.19
N GLY A 209 -8.38 -9.50 6.36
CA GLY A 209 -9.48 -10.42 6.07
C GLY A 209 -9.66 -10.76 4.59
N ASN A 210 -10.91 -10.99 4.17
CA ASN A 210 -11.24 -11.68 2.91
C ASN A 210 -11.03 -10.86 1.63
N ILE A 211 -10.94 -9.53 1.70
CA ILE A 211 -10.56 -8.70 0.54
C ILE A 211 -9.05 -8.75 0.35
N GLY A 212 -8.28 -8.91 1.44
CA GLY A 212 -6.87 -9.32 1.50
C GLY A 212 -5.87 -8.39 0.80
N LEU A 213 -5.94 -8.36 -0.52
CA LEU A 213 -5.02 -7.66 -1.40
C LEU A 213 -5.79 -7.06 -2.58
N ILE A 214 -5.53 -5.79 -2.87
CA ILE A 214 -6.13 -5.04 -3.98
C ILE A 214 -5.01 -4.46 -4.85
N ARG A 215 -5.11 -4.62 -6.17
CA ARG A 215 -4.27 -3.92 -7.15
C ARG A 215 -4.98 -2.67 -7.62
N LEU A 216 -4.25 -1.57 -7.66
CA LEU A 216 -4.73 -0.26 -8.09
C LEU A 216 -3.89 0.25 -9.26
N THR A 217 -4.56 0.84 -10.24
CA THR A 217 -3.90 1.56 -11.33
C THR A 217 -3.15 2.80 -10.82
N ASN A 218 -2.35 3.44 -11.67
CA ASN A 218 -1.65 4.70 -11.34
C ASN A 218 -2.61 5.88 -11.00
N ASP A 219 -3.90 5.78 -11.33
CA ASP A 219 -4.94 6.73 -10.94
C ASP A 219 -5.86 6.21 -9.81
N PHE A 220 -5.41 5.18 -9.08
CA PHE A 220 -6.05 4.59 -7.91
C PHE A 220 -7.43 3.97 -8.14
N LYS A 221 -7.66 3.46 -9.35
CA LYS A 221 -8.82 2.61 -9.65
C LYS A 221 -8.48 1.15 -9.42
N ILE A 222 -9.47 0.36 -9.00
CA ILE A 222 -9.27 -1.07 -8.78
C ILE A 222 -8.98 -1.76 -10.12
N ALA A 223 -7.82 -2.41 -10.18
CA ALA A 223 -7.37 -3.25 -11.30
C ALA A 223 -7.59 -4.75 -11.03
N GLY A 224 -7.74 -5.14 -9.76
CA GLY A 224 -8.06 -6.50 -9.32
C GLY A 224 -8.04 -6.59 -7.79
N TRP A 225 -8.63 -7.64 -7.23
CA TRP A 225 -8.59 -7.91 -5.79
C TRP A 225 -8.73 -9.41 -5.55
N GLY A 226 -8.41 -9.89 -4.35
CA GLY A 226 -8.58 -11.31 -4.06
C GLY A 226 -8.25 -11.67 -2.62
N PRO A 227 -8.73 -12.84 -2.15
CA PRO A 227 -8.66 -13.25 -0.75
C PRO A 227 -7.24 -13.73 -0.38
N PHE A 228 -6.31 -12.79 -0.34
CA PHE A 228 -4.92 -13.03 0.04
C PHE A 228 -4.49 -11.97 1.05
N ASP A 229 -4.28 -12.38 2.30
CA ASP A 229 -3.89 -11.44 3.35
C ASP A 229 -2.47 -10.90 3.11
N ALA A 230 -2.40 -9.61 2.81
CA ALA A 230 -1.17 -8.85 2.65
C ALA A 230 -1.11 -7.65 3.62
N SER A 231 -1.92 -7.67 4.70
CA SER A 231 -2.13 -6.52 5.57
C SER A 231 -0.93 -6.17 6.47
N ILE A 232 0.09 -7.03 6.53
CA ILE A 232 1.26 -6.88 7.43
C ILE A 232 2.61 -6.88 6.68
N GLY A 233 2.57 -6.63 5.38
CA GLY A 233 3.73 -6.17 4.63
C GLY A 233 3.68 -6.54 3.15
N ILE A 234 4.09 -5.60 2.30
CA ILE A 234 4.33 -5.80 0.86
C ILE A 234 5.65 -5.11 0.54
N ALA A 235 6.63 -5.83 -0.02
CA ALA A 235 7.89 -5.24 -0.45
C ALA A 235 8.29 -5.74 -1.84
N SER A 236 8.15 -4.88 -2.85
CA SER A 236 8.52 -5.09 -4.23
C SER A 236 10.04 -5.18 -4.37
N ILE A 237 10.51 -6.24 -5.04
CA ILE A 237 11.92 -6.49 -5.33
C ILE A 237 12.25 -6.09 -6.76
N SER A 238 11.36 -6.46 -7.67
CA SER A 238 11.41 -6.13 -9.10
C SER A 238 10.00 -6.11 -9.67
N ASP A 239 9.86 -5.88 -10.99
CA ASP A 239 8.55 -5.95 -11.66
C ASP A 239 7.91 -7.35 -11.61
N SER A 240 8.66 -8.39 -11.25
CA SER A 240 8.23 -9.78 -11.22
C SER A 240 8.45 -10.47 -9.87
N GLU A 241 8.98 -9.79 -8.87
CA GLU A 241 9.34 -10.39 -7.58
C GLU A 241 8.92 -9.46 -6.43
N LEU A 242 8.30 -10.01 -5.39
CA LEU A 242 7.91 -9.28 -4.19
C LEU A 242 7.96 -10.17 -2.95
N LEU A 243 8.05 -9.54 -1.78
CA LEU A 243 7.87 -10.17 -0.49
C LEU A 243 6.49 -9.83 0.06
N ILE A 244 5.87 -10.80 0.72
CA ILE A 244 4.67 -10.61 1.54
C ILE A 244 5.00 -10.91 2.99
N GLY A 245 4.67 -9.98 3.86
CA GLY A 245 4.82 -10.11 5.30
C GLY A 245 3.82 -11.11 5.89
N LYS A 246 4.30 -11.89 6.86
CA LYS A 246 3.50 -12.70 7.75
C LYS A 246 4.03 -12.59 9.17
N ASP A 247 3.22 -12.94 10.13
CA ASP A 247 3.73 -13.26 11.45
C ASP A 247 3.08 -14.52 12.00
N SER A 248 3.77 -15.11 12.97
CA SER A 248 3.28 -16.20 13.78
C SER A 248 3.44 -15.81 15.24
N GLY A 249 2.40 -16.01 16.05
CA GLY A 249 2.45 -15.59 17.43
C GLY A 249 1.11 -15.27 18.04
N ASN A 250 1.15 -14.83 19.30
CA ASN A 250 0.02 -14.25 20.01
C ASN A 250 0.55 -13.43 21.19
N ASP A 251 -0.34 -12.63 21.79
CA ASP A 251 -0.02 -11.73 22.91
C ASP A 251 0.69 -12.39 24.10
N ASN A 252 0.56 -13.70 24.30
CA ASN A 252 1.24 -14.39 25.41
C ASN A 252 2.66 -14.84 25.07
N LEU A 253 2.94 -15.12 23.80
CA LEU A 253 4.22 -15.66 23.34
C LEU A 253 5.08 -14.61 22.60
N GLY A 254 4.46 -13.50 22.19
CA GLY A 254 5.00 -12.55 21.23
C GLY A 254 4.87 -13.07 19.79
N TYR A 255 5.42 -12.29 18.87
CA TYR A 255 5.27 -12.45 17.42
C TYR A 255 6.63 -12.64 16.75
N ALA A 256 6.73 -13.63 15.87
CA ALA A 256 7.86 -13.85 14.98
C ALA A 256 7.45 -13.44 13.57
N GLY A 257 8.23 -12.55 12.94
CA GLY A 257 7.94 -12.06 11.59
C GLY A 257 8.54 -12.97 10.52
N GLU A 258 7.83 -13.10 9.41
CA GLU A 258 8.22 -13.84 8.22
C GLU A 258 7.99 -12.99 6.98
N ALA A 259 8.82 -13.16 5.96
CA ALA A 259 8.61 -12.62 4.64
C ALA A 259 8.66 -13.77 3.64
N ILE A 260 7.56 -13.96 2.91
CA ILE A 260 7.47 -14.97 1.86
C ILE A 260 7.81 -14.31 0.54
N ASP A 261 8.80 -14.86 -0.14
CA ASP A 261 9.22 -14.40 -1.47
C ASP A 261 8.38 -15.04 -2.58
N TYR A 262 7.74 -14.19 -3.38
CA TYR A 262 6.91 -14.55 -4.51
C TYR A 262 7.52 -14.05 -5.82
N ILE A 263 7.67 -14.96 -6.80
CA ILE A 263 8.15 -14.63 -8.15
C ILE A 263 7.10 -14.98 -9.21
N LYS A 264 6.92 -14.10 -10.19
CA LYS A 264 6.05 -14.31 -11.35
C LYS A 264 6.71 -15.26 -12.34
N LYS A 265 5.95 -16.24 -12.82
CA LYS A 265 6.36 -17.20 -13.85
C LYS A 265 6.26 -16.65 -15.27
#